data_AF-A0A098GDQ7-F1
#
_entry.id   AF-A0A098GDQ7-F1
#
_cell.length_a   1.000
_cell.length_b   1.000
_cell.length_c   1.000
_cell.angle_alpha   90.00
_cell.angle_beta   90.00
_cell.angle_gamma   90.00
#
_symmetry.space_group_name_H-M   'P 1'
#
loop_
_entity.id
_entity.type
_entity.pdbx_description
1 polymer ?
#
loop_
_entity_poly.entity_id
_entity_poly.type
_entity_poly.pdbx_seq_one_letter_code
_entity_poly.pdbx_strand_id
1 'polypeptide(L)' 'MKAIKTLLSVAVLCVISVGAANAAWMCSVSDAKQLTFTGTGNDRASALASAMAACSKGSTYAKNCVVQNCSQQ' A
#
# COMPACT_ATOMS: atom_id res chain seq x y z
N MET A 1 21.55 10.91 -52.58
CA MET A 1 20.21 11.48 -52.29
C MET A 1 19.35 10.43 -51.59
N LYS A 2 18.70 10.85 -50.50
CA LYS A 2 17.56 10.23 -49.82
C LYS A 2 17.82 8.93 -49.03
N ALA A 3 18.49 9.13 -47.90
CA ALA A 3 18.23 8.37 -46.68
C ALA A 3 16.80 8.69 -46.20
N ILE A 4 15.79 7.91 -46.63
CA ILE A 4 14.45 7.93 -46.03
C ILE A 4 13.86 6.53 -46.21
N LYS A 5 13.80 5.76 -45.13
CA LYS A 5 12.74 4.79 -44.82
C LYS A 5 12.93 4.30 -43.39
N THR A 6 12.91 5.28 -42.50
CA THR A 6 12.43 5.11 -41.13
C THR A 6 11.00 4.56 -41.18
N LEU A 7 10.65 3.81 -40.13
CA LEU A 7 9.30 3.31 -39.76
C LEU A 7 9.01 1.86 -40.16
N LEU A 8 9.19 0.99 -39.16
CA LEU A 8 8.38 -0.18 -38.77
C LEU A 8 9.33 -1.04 -37.91
N SER A 9 9.12 -1.34 -36.64
CA SER A 9 7.89 -1.44 -35.86
C SER A 9 8.29 -1.37 -34.39
N VAL A 10 7.89 -0.32 -33.68
CA VAL A 10 7.98 -0.32 -32.21
C VAL A 10 6.86 -1.24 -31.74
N ALA A 11 7.18 -2.52 -31.59
CA ALA A 11 6.35 -3.45 -30.84
C ALA A 11 6.44 -3.01 -29.37
N VAL A 12 5.56 -2.08 -28.99
CA VAL A 12 5.22 -1.83 -27.59
C VAL A 12 4.58 -3.12 -27.09
N LEU A 13 5.41 -4.05 -26.60
CA LEU A 13 4.93 -5.09 -25.71
C LEU A 13 4.31 -4.36 -24.53
N CYS A 14 2.98 -4.34 -24.49
CA CYS A 14 2.23 -4.13 -23.27
C CYS A 14 2.73 -5.18 -22.28
N VAL A 15 3.74 -4.82 -21.50
CA VAL A 15 3.97 -5.40 -20.18
C VAL A 15 2.74 -5.02 -19.38
N ILE A 16 1.72 -5.87 -19.47
CA ILE A 16 0.66 -5.94 -18.50
C ILE A 16 1.38 -6.42 -17.25
N SER A 17 1.94 -5.47 -16.49
CA SER A 17 2.21 -5.68 -15.08
C SER A 17 0.86 -6.01 -14.48
N VAL A 18 0.56 -7.30 -14.45
CA VAL A 18 -0.33 -7.91 -13.47
C VAL A 18 0.29 -7.57 -12.12
N GLY A 19 0.05 -6.33 -11.68
CA GLY A 19 0.24 -5.91 -10.32
C GLY A 19 -0.56 -6.93 -9.54
N ALA A 20 0.17 -7.81 -8.86
CA ALA A 20 -0.44 -8.86 -8.10
C ALA A 20 -1.50 -8.17 -7.22
N ALA A 21 -2.76 -8.52 -7.46
CA ALA A 21 -3.83 -8.30 -6.49
C ALA A 21 -3.51 -9.24 -5.33
N ASN A 22 -2.42 -8.93 -4.63
CA ASN A 22 -2.06 -9.53 -3.37
C ASN A 22 -3.23 -9.18 -2.48
N ALA A 23 -3.93 -10.19 -1.97
CA ALA A 23 -5.03 -10.00 -1.03
C ALA A 23 -4.52 -9.19 0.17
N ALA A 24 -4.67 -7.87 0.07
CA ALA A 24 -3.95 -6.94 0.91
C ALA A 24 -4.74 -6.82 2.19
N TRP A 25 -4.16 -7.23 3.30
CA TRP A 25 -4.74 -6.93 4.59
C TRP A 25 -4.62 -5.44 4.84
N MET A 26 -5.71 -4.86 5.34
CA MET A 26 -5.77 -3.49 5.82
C MET A 26 -6.15 -3.53 7.30
N CYS A 27 -5.36 -2.88 8.12
CA CYS A 27 -5.63 -2.71 9.55
C CYS A 27 -5.78 -1.22 9.87
N SER A 28 -6.75 -0.90 10.73
CA SER A 28 -6.93 0.43 11.30
C SER A 28 -6.63 0.40 12.80
N VAL A 29 -5.92 1.43 13.26
CA VAL A 29 -5.51 1.64 14.63
C VAL A 29 -5.88 3.07 14.99
N SER A 30 -6.46 3.30 16.18
CA SER A 30 -6.75 4.66 16.65
C SER A 30 -5.98 4.98 17.91
N ASP A 31 -5.64 6.26 18.09
CA ASP A 31 -5.05 6.74 19.34
C ASP A 31 -6.12 7.18 20.36
N ALA A 32 -5.66 7.64 21.54
CA ALA A 32 -6.53 8.16 22.60
C ALA A 32 -7.39 9.38 22.20
N LYS A 33 -7.03 10.08 21.10
CA LYS A 33 -7.78 11.21 20.54
C LYS A 33 -8.66 10.80 19.36
N GLN A 34 -8.85 9.50 19.13
CA GLN A 34 -9.64 8.96 18.02
C GLN A 34 -9.05 9.28 16.63
N LEU A 35 -7.78 9.67 16.55
CA LEU A 35 -7.09 9.77 15.26
C LEU A 35 -6.85 8.37 14.74
N THR A 36 -7.35 8.08 13.54
CA THR A 36 -7.28 6.75 12.94
C THR A 36 -6.15 6.69 11.92
N PHE A 37 -5.33 5.67 12.04
CA PHE A 37 -4.19 5.36 11.19
C PHE A 37 -4.43 4.01 10.53
N THR A 38 -4.15 3.92 9.24
CA THR A 38 -4.32 2.69 8.47
C THR A 38 -2.98 2.16 7.99
N GLY A 39 -2.81 0.85 8.03
CA GLY A 39 -1.65 0.15 7.48
C GLY A 39 -2.09 -1.00 6.59
N THR A 40 -1.29 -1.27 5.57
CA THR A 40 -1.52 -2.36 4.63
C THR A 40 -0.36 -3.35 4.65
N GLY A 41 -0.64 -4.60 4.25
CA GLY A 41 0.36 -5.65 4.17
C GLY A 41 -0.17 -6.89 3.46
N ASN A 42 0.73 -7.80 3.09
CA ASN A 42 0.36 -9.05 2.41
C ASN A 42 -0.36 -10.04 3.33
N ASP A 43 -0.22 -9.85 4.64
CA ASP A 43 -0.85 -10.63 5.70
C ASP A 43 -1.29 -9.71 6.84
N ARG A 44 -2.15 -10.23 7.72
CA ARG A 44 -2.73 -9.47 8.83
C ARG A 44 -1.65 -8.89 9.76
N ALA A 45 -0.57 -9.63 10.02
CA ALA A 45 0.46 -9.19 10.96
C ALA A 45 1.27 -8.03 10.35
N SER A 46 1.63 -8.14 9.08
CA SER A 46 2.29 -7.07 8.32
C SER A 46 1.44 -5.79 8.25
N ALA A 47 0.15 -5.92 7.96
CA ALA A 47 -0.77 -4.78 7.91
C ALA A 47 -0.92 -4.11 9.29
N LEU A 48 -1.01 -4.92 10.35
CA LEU A 48 -1.11 -4.44 11.72
C LEU A 48 0.18 -3.73 12.16
N ALA A 49 1.34 -4.31 11.86
CA ALA A 49 2.64 -3.70 12.18
C ALA A 49 2.79 -2.34 11.51
N SER A 50 2.43 -2.23 10.23
CA SER A 50 2.40 -0.96 9.49
C SER A 50 1.44 0.06 10.11
N ALA A 51 0.23 -0.36 10.49
CA ALA A 51 -0.78 0.52 11.09
C ALA A 51 -0.33 1.03 12.47
N MET A 52 0.22 0.14 13.30
CA MET A 52 0.77 0.47 14.62
C MET A 52 1.99 1.39 14.52
N ALA A 53 2.87 1.18 13.53
CA ALA A 53 4.01 2.03 13.26
C ALA A 53 3.57 3.44 12.82
N ALA A 54 2.56 3.53 11.95
CA ALA A 54 1.97 4.80 11.54
C ALA A 54 1.35 5.54 12.74
N CYS A 55 0.58 4.84 13.59
CA CYS A 55 0.01 5.43 14.80
C CYS A 55 1.10 5.89 15.77
N SER A 56 2.16 5.09 15.96
CA SER A 56 3.26 5.43 16.88
C SER A 56 4.09 6.62 16.41
N LYS A 57 4.18 6.85 15.09
CA LYS A 57 4.93 7.96 14.50
C LYS A 57 4.08 9.23 14.37
N GLY A 58 2.77 9.07 14.11
CA GLY A 58 1.85 10.18 13.85
C GLY A 58 1.10 10.69 15.09
N SER A 59 0.99 9.89 16.15
CA SER A 59 0.32 10.28 17.39
C SER A 59 1.30 10.71 18.47
N THR A 60 1.00 11.82 19.14
CA THR A 60 1.65 12.22 20.40
C THR A 60 1.39 11.22 21.54
N TYR A 61 0.37 10.36 21.38
CA TYR A 61 -0.06 9.34 22.34
C TYR A 61 0.17 7.93 21.79
N ALA A 62 1.33 7.70 21.16
CA ALA A 62 1.74 6.41 20.58
C ALA A 62 1.49 5.18 21.48
N LYS A 63 1.59 5.33 22.81
CA LYS A 63 1.32 4.25 23.78
C LYS A 63 -0.15 3.84 23.89
N ASN A 64 -1.07 4.66 23.37
CA ASN A 64 -2.51 4.43 23.38
C ASN A 64 -3.06 4.09 21.99
N CYS A 65 -2.19 3.62 21.09
CA CYS A 65 -2.60 3.08 19.80
C CYS A 65 -3.31 1.73 20.01
N VAL A 66 -4.60 1.69 19.69
CA VAL A 66 -5.44 0.50 19.84
C VAL A 66 -5.96 0.06 18.47
N VAL A 67 -5.90 -1.24 18.21
CA VAL A 67 -6.40 -1.83 16.95
C VAL A 67 -7.92 -1.76 16.93
N GLN A 68 -8.48 -1.18 15.87
CA GLN A 68 -9.93 -1.10 15.68
C GLN A 68 -10.44 -2.24 14.82
N ASN A 69 -9.83 -2.42 13.64
CA ASN A 69 -10.25 -3.42 12.70
C ASN A 69 -9.06 -3.91 11.87
N CYS A 70 -9.13 -5.17 11.41
CA CYS A 70 -8.25 -5.69 10.39
C CYS A 70 -9.10 -6.53 9.43
N SER A 71 -9.09 -6.18 8.15
CA SER A 71 -9.82 -6.88 7.11
C SER A 71 -8.95 -7.12 5.89
N GLN A 72 -9.12 -8.28 5.28
CA GLN A 72 -8.58 -8.53 3.95
C GLN A 72 -9.36 -7.69 2.93
N GLN A 73 -8.64 -7.00 2.03
CA GLN A 73 -9.20 -6.27 0.89
C GLN A 73 -9.23 -7.16 -0.35
#